data_AF-A0A9X8QSC4-F1
#
_entry.id   AF-A0A9X8QSC4-F1
#
_cell.length_a   1.000
_cell.length_b   1.000
_cell.length_c   1.000
_cell.angle_alpha   90.00
_cell.angle_beta   90.00
_cell.angle_gamma   90.00
#
_symmetry.space_group_name_H-M   'P 1'
#
loop_
_entity.id
_entity.type
_entity.pdbx_description
1 polymer ?
#
loop_
_entity_poly.entity_id
_entity_poly.type
_entity_poly.pdbx_seq_one_letter_code
_entity_poly.pdbx_strand_id
1 'polypeptide(L)'
;MTEAPAPEAAPDTVQPAGPTCNACGGRAAVQWQRRLTDTEFAAHLALEQQRRDERLRLADPQQPVADFGPLPTPADCVTPVFGCATHAITADAAALVHQKTCSAPDPARLPGCNCTPEPAPQPTPDPEPAPLPPGWS
;
A
#
# COMPACT_ATOMS: atom_id res chain seq x y z
N MET A 1 -35.63 15.33 48.61
CA MET A 1 -35.17 14.31 47.62
C MET A 1 -34.14 15.03 46.78
N THR A 2 -32.86 14.71 46.99
CA THR A 2 -31.75 15.41 46.32
C THR A 2 -31.47 14.70 45.01
N GLU A 3 -31.72 15.39 43.90
CA GLU A 3 -31.47 14.90 42.54
C GLU A 3 -29.96 14.85 42.29
N ALA A 4 -29.46 13.67 41.89
CA ALA A 4 -28.05 13.50 41.54
C ALA A 4 -27.78 14.17 40.18
N PRO A 5 -26.66 14.90 40.02
CA PRO A 5 -26.34 15.54 38.75
C PRO A 5 -26.09 14.47 37.67
N ALA A 6 -26.59 14.74 36.46
CA ALA A 6 -26.40 13.89 35.29
C ALA A 6 -24.91 13.76 34.93
N PRO A 7 -24.45 12.60 34.44
CA PRO A 7 -23.07 12.41 34.01
C PRO A 7 -22.74 13.33 32.84
N GLU A 8 -21.63 14.05 32.99
CA GLU A 8 -21.03 14.92 31.98
C GLU A 8 -20.73 14.13 30.71
N ALA A 9 -21.21 14.62 29.56
CA ALA A 9 -21.01 13.97 28.28
C ALA A 9 -19.50 13.91 27.97
N ALA A 10 -18.99 12.69 27.74
CA ALA A 10 -17.62 12.49 27.32
C ALA A 10 -17.34 13.26 26.01
N PRO A 11 -16.14 13.83 25.83
CA PRO A 11 -15.81 14.55 24.62
C PRO A 11 -15.90 13.61 23.41
N ASP A 12 -16.63 14.05 22.38
CA ASP A 12 -16.70 13.37 21.09
C ASP A 12 -15.27 13.17 20.57
N THR A 13 -14.89 11.90 20.39
CA THR A 13 -13.65 11.56 19.72
C THR A 13 -13.80 11.93 18.25
N VAL A 14 -13.11 13.01 17.83
CA VAL A 14 -13.00 13.38 16.42
C VAL A 14 -12.31 12.22 15.71
N GLN A 15 -13.07 11.36 15.05
CA GLN A 15 -12.49 10.36 14.17
C GLN A 15 -11.87 11.09 12.96
N PRO A 16 -10.61 10.81 12.60
CA PRO A 16 -10.03 11.36 11.39
C PRO A 16 -10.90 10.96 10.20
N ALA A 17 -11.15 11.91 9.29
CA ALA A 17 -11.84 11.61 8.05
C ALA A 17 -11.08 10.49 7.32
N GLY A 18 -11.76 9.36 7.10
CA GLY A 18 -11.19 8.22 6.39
C GLY A 18 -10.88 8.54 4.91
N PRO A 19 -10.23 7.60 4.20
CA PRO A 19 -9.91 7.79 2.78
C PRO A 19 -11.16 8.03 1.94
N THR A 20 -11.00 8.81 0.88
CA THR A 20 -12.05 9.15 -0.08
C THR A 20 -11.78 8.49 -1.42
N CYS A 21 -12.85 8.22 -2.15
CA CYS A 21 -12.78 7.69 -3.49
C CYS A 21 -12.05 8.67 -4.40
N ASN A 22 -10.99 8.21 -5.07
CA ASN A 22 -10.19 9.03 -5.99
C ASN A 22 -11.00 9.59 -7.17
N ALA A 23 -12.16 8.99 -7.49
CA ALA A 23 -13.01 9.39 -8.61
C ALA A 23 -14.05 10.47 -8.25
N CYS A 24 -14.68 10.38 -7.07
CA CYS A 24 -15.81 11.24 -6.71
C CYS A 24 -15.72 11.88 -5.32
N GLY A 25 -14.69 11.58 -4.53
CA GLY A 25 -14.53 12.10 -3.17
C GLY A 25 -15.46 11.49 -2.12
N GLY A 26 -16.37 10.59 -2.50
CA GLY A 26 -17.21 9.85 -1.56
C GLY A 26 -16.40 8.96 -0.61
N ARG A 27 -17.00 8.45 0.47
CA ARG A 27 -16.32 7.55 1.41
C ARG A 27 -15.78 6.32 0.68
N ALA A 28 -14.49 6.03 0.85
CA ALA A 28 -13.91 4.82 0.30
C ALA A 28 -14.45 3.57 1.01
N ALA A 29 -14.71 2.52 0.23
CA ALA A 29 -15.14 1.21 0.70
C ALA A 29 -14.14 0.11 0.33
N VAL A 30 -13.34 0.34 -0.73
CA VAL A 30 -12.32 -0.59 -1.21
C VAL A 30 -11.02 0.14 -1.50
N GLN A 31 -9.94 -0.64 -1.57
CA GLN A 31 -8.60 -0.18 -1.91
C GLN A 31 -7.94 -1.19 -2.83
N TRP A 32 -7.18 -0.70 -3.81
CA TRP A 32 -6.21 -1.48 -4.58
C TRP A 32 -4.89 -0.71 -4.70
N GLN A 33 -3.90 -1.30 -5.36
CA GLN A 33 -2.60 -0.69 -5.58
C GLN A 33 -2.37 -0.47 -7.07
N ARG A 34 -1.60 0.57 -7.41
CA ARG A 34 -1.06 0.80 -8.76
C ARG A 34 0.40 1.22 -8.66
N ARG A 35 1.16 1.07 -9.75
CA ARG A 35 2.50 1.67 -9.83
C ARG A 35 2.42 3.20 -9.81
N LEU A 36 3.48 3.84 -9.33
CA LEU A 36 3.63 5.29 -9.41
C LEU A 36 3.73 5.76 -10.87
N THR A 37 3.14 6.91 -11.19
CA THR A 37 3.45 7.66 -12.41
C THR A 37 4.93 8.05 -12.43
N ASP A 38 5.48 8.42 -13.59
CA ASP A 38 6.87 8.88 -13.66
C ASP A 38 7.12 10.11 -12.77
N THR A 39 6.15 11.03 -12.71
CA THR A 39 6.21 12.21 -11.83
C THR A 39 6.14 11.83 -10.35
N GLU A 40 5.23 10.93 -9.96
CA GLU A 40 5.14 10.45 -8.57
C GLU A 40 6.39 9.68 -8.17
N PHE A 41 6.95 8.87 -9.07
CA PHE A 41 8.19 8.14 -8.82
C PHE A 41 9.39 9.08 -8.69
N ALA A 42 9.51 10.10 -9.56
CA ALA A 42 10.56 11.10 -9.45
C ALA A 42 10.50 11.84 -8.09
N ALA A 43 9.30 12.21 -7.63
CA ALA A 43 9.11 12.82 -6.31
C ALA A 43 9.47 11.85 -5.18
N HIS A 44 9.07 10.57 -5.30
CA HIS A 44 9.42 9.54 -4.33
C HIS A 44 10.94 9.34 -4.22
N LEU A 45 11.62 9.27 -5.36
CA LEU A 45 13.07 9.09 -5.44
C LEU A 45 13.81 10.29 -4.85
N ALA A 46 13.37 11.51 -5.14
CA ALA A 46 13.94 12.73 -4.57
C ALA A 46 13.81 12.77 -3.04
N LEU A 47 12.64 12.38 -2.52
CA LEU A 47 12.41 12.31 -1.07
C LEU A 47 13.28 11.22 -0.41
N GLU A 48 13.42 10.05 -1.05
CA GLU A 48 14.26 8.99 -0.51
C GLU A 48 15.74 9.40 -0.49
N GLN A 49 16.22 10.05 -1.56
CA GLN A 49 17.57 10.61 -1.59
C GLN A 49 17.78 11.63 -0.47
N GLN A 50 16.84 12.57 -0.28
CA GLN A 50 16.91 13.55 0.79
C GLN A 50 16.98 12.91 2.18
N ARG A 51 16.20 11.85 2.45
CA ARG A 51 16.25 11.13 3.74
C ARG A 51 17.57 10.40 3.96
N ARG A 52 18.19 9.88 2.90
CA ARG A 52 19.51 9.24 2.98
C ARG A 52 20.60 10.28 3.24
N ASP A 53 20.57 11.40 2.53
CA ASP A 53 21.50 12.51 2.71
C ASP A 53 21.41 13.11 4.12
N GLU A 54 20.18 13.30 4.62
CA GLU A 54 19.96 13.79 5.98
C GLU A 54 20.50 12.82 7.04
N ARG A 55 20.30 11.51 6.85
CA ARG A 55 20.86 10.51 7.75
C ARG A 55 22.38 10.51 7.73
N LEU A 56 23.02 10.67 6.58
CA LEU A 56 24.47 10.80 6.49
C LEU A 56 24.97 12.09 7.16
N ARG A 57 24.26 13.20 7.00
CA ARG A 57 24.60 14.48 7.65
C ARG A 57 24.55 14.40 9.17
N LEU A 58 23.62 13.62 9.72
CA LEU A 58 23.41 13.45 11.16
C LEU A 58 24.18 12.25 11.74
N ALA A 59 24.88 11.48 10.92
CA ALA A 59 25.57 10.27 11.37
C ALA A 59 26.72 10.60 12.34
N ASP A 60 26.87 9.76 13.36
CA ASP A 60 28.00 9.80 14.27
C ASP A 60 29.28 9.35 13.54
N PRO A 61 30.34 10.19 13.47
CA PRO A 61 31.59 9.83 12.82
C PRO A 61 32.30 8.60 13.40
N GLN A 62 31.98 8.19 14.64
CA GLN A 62 32.56 7.02 15.27
C GLN A 62 31.85 5.71 14.89
N GLN A 63 30.69 5.79 14.22
CA GLN A 63 29.96 4.62 13.74
C GLN A 63 30.33 4.28 12.29
N PRO A 64 30.22 3.00 11.89
CA PRO A 64 30.32 2.61 10.49
C PRO A 64 29.29 3.38 9.63
N VAL A 65 29.69 3.71 8.40
CA VAL A 65 28.79 4.36 7.44
C VAL A 65 27.59 3.45 7.18
N ALA A 66 26.39 4.02 7.26
CA ALA A 66 25.16 3.28 6.98
C ALA A 66 25.11 2.83 5.52
N ASP A 67 24.90 1.53 5.32
CA ASP A 67 24.55 0.97 4.02
C ASP A 67 23.02 1.02 3.84
N PHE A 68 22.56 1.77 2.85
CA PHE A 68 21.14 1.93 2.53
C PHE A 68 20.68 1.01 1.38
N GLY A 69 21.59 0.22 0.80
CA GLY A 69 21.32 -0.57 -0.40
C GLY A 69 21.01 0.29 -1.63
N PRO A 70 20.55 -0.33 -2.74
CA PRO A 70 20.20 0.40 -3.96
C PRO A 70 19.02 1.35 -3.72
N LEU A 71 18.91 2.37 -4.58
CA LEU A 71 17.69 3.18 -4.66
C LEU A 71 16.55 2.34 -5.24
N PRO A 72 15.30 2.60 -4.83
CA PRO A 72 14.15 1.90 -5.39
C PRO A 72 14.04 2.17 -6.89
N THR A 73 13.60 1.17 -7.63
CA THR A 73 13.25 1.28 -9.05
C THR A 73 11.74 1.52 -9.21
N PRO A 74 11.26 1.95 -10.38
CA PRO A 74 9.83 2.14 -10.59
C PRO A 74 9.00 0.85 -10.40
N ALA A 75 9.65 -0.31 -10.50
CA ALA A 75 8.98 -1.59 -10.28
C ALA A 75 8.67 -1.84 -8.79
N ASP A 76 9.42 -1.19 -7.89
CA ASP A 76 9.36 -1.43 -6.44
C ASP A 76 8.33 -0.52 -5.74
N CYS A 77 7.75 0.45 -6.47
CA CYS A 77 6.93 1.50 -5.87
C CYS A 77 5.47 1.42 -6.33
N VAL A 78 4.59 1.28 -5.35
CA VAL A 78 3.13 1.31 -5.54
C VAL A 78 2.48 2.36 -4.65
N THR A 79 1.34 2.87 -5.09
CA THR A 79 0.48 3.77 -4.32
C THR A 79 -0.93 3.21 -4.22
N PRO A 80 -1.61 3.39 -3.08
CA PRO A 80 -2.99 2.96 -2.94
C PRO A 80 -3.93 3.83 -3.78
N VAL A 81 -4.95 3.19 -4.33
CA VAL A 81 -6.09 3.85 -4.97
C VAL A 81 -7.34 3.42 -4.22
N PHE A 82 -8.16 4.39 -3.85
CA PHE A 82 -9.36 4.18 -3.07
C PHE A 82 -10.62 4.35 -3.94
N GLY A 83 -11.55 3.42 -3.79
CA GLY A 83 -12.84 3.42 -4.49
C GLY A 83 -14.01 3.41 -3.51
N CYS A 84 -15.09 4.12 -3.83
CA CYS A 84 -16.38 3.91 -3.16
C CYS A 84 -17.06 2.66 -3.73
N ALA A 85 -18.19 2.22 -3.16
CA ALA A 85 -18.91 1.04 -3.64
C ALA A 85 -19.28 1.10 -5.14
N THR A 86 -19.61 2.28 -5.67
CA THR A 86 -19.92 2.49 -7.10
C THR A 86 -18.68 2.46 -7.99
N HIS A 87 -17.52 2.80 -7.44
CA HIS A 87 -16.23 2.90 -8.12
C HIS A 87 -15.28 1.78 -7.67
N ALA A 88 -15.86 0.68 -7.19
CA ALA A 88 -15.12 -0.49 -6.78
C ALA A 88 -14.82 -1.34 -8.01
N ILE A 89 -13.63 -1.95 -8.01
CA ILE A 89 -13.24 -2.95 -9.00
C ILE A 89 -13.19 -4.32 -8.32
N THR A 90 -13.36 -5.38 -9.11
CA THR A 90 -13.19 -6.76 -8.62
C THR A 90 -11.72 -7.05 -8.30
N ALA A 91 -11.44 -8.11 -7.54
CA ALA A 91 -10.07 -8.53 -7.26
C ALA A 91 -9.29 -8.86 -8.56
N ASP A 92 -9.93 -9.53 -9.52
CA ASP A 92 -9.34 -9.83 -10.83
C ASP A 92 -9.03 -8.55 -11.62
N ALA A 93 -9.92 -7.57 -11.54
CA ALA A 93 -9.70 -6.25 -12.12
C ALA A 93 -8.54 -5.51 -11.46
N ALA A 94 -8.40 -5.60 -10.13
CA ALA A 94 -7.26 -5.03 -9.40
C ALA A 94 -5.93 -5.69 -9.78
N ALA A 95 -5.92 -7.00 -10.03
CA ALA A 95 -4.75 -7.73 -10.51
C ALA A 95 -4.30 -7.30 -11.92
N LEU A 96 -5.13 -6.58 -12.68
CA LEU A 96 -4.77 -6.02 -13.99
C LEU A 96 -4.16 -4.60 -13.88
N VAL A 97 -4.19 -3.97 -12.71
CA VAL A 97 -3.74 -2.58 -12.51
C VAL A 97 -2.24 -2.54 -12.20
N HIS A 98 -1.42 -2.67 -13.24
CA HIS A 98 0.05 -2.58 -13.10
C HIS A 98 0.68 -1.40 -13.85
N GLN A 99 -0.10 -0.60 -14.57
CA GLN A 99 0.42 0.57 -15.28
C GLN A 99 0.52 1.80 -14.39
N LYS A 100 1.65 2.50 -14.55
CA LYS A 100 1.99 3.77 -13.89
C LYS A 100 0.90 4.84 -14.00
N THR A 101 0.15 4.84 -15.11
CA THR A 101 -0.90 5.83 -15.40
C THR A 101 -2.33 5.28 -15.27
N CYS A 102 -2.52 4.03 -14.84
CA CYS A 102 -3.85 3.46 -14.71
C CYS A 102 -4.57 4.09 -13.52
N SER A 103 -5.49 5.02 -13.82
CA SER A 103 -6.32 5.69 -12.83
C SER A 103 -7.66 4.99 -12.60
N ALA A 104 -7.88 3.80 -13.19
CA ALA A 104 -9.23 3.29 -13.45
C ALA A 104 -9.95 2.83 -12.17
N PRO A 105 -11.08 3.48 -11.81
CA PRO A 105 -12.08 2.93 -10.90
C PRO A 105 -13.15 2.09 -11.63
N ASP A 106 -13.05 1.97 -12.96
CA ASP A 106 -14.09 1.45 -13.84
C ASP A 106 -13.58 0.19 -14.57
N PRO A 107 -14.19 -0.98 -14.34
CA PRO A 107 -13.77 -2.22 -14.98
C PRO A 107 -13.97 -2.22 -16.49
N ALA A 108 -14.84 -1.38 -17.06
CA ALA A 108 -15.00 -1.24 -18.51
C ALA A 108 -13.82 -0.51 -19.18
N ARG A 109 -12.98 0.19 -18.41
CA ARG A 109 -11.76 0.87 -18.90
C ARG A 109 -10.51 0.00 -18.81
N LEU A 110 -10.57 -1.13 -18.09
CA LEU A 110 -9.48 -2.09 -17.94
C LEU A 110 -9.15 -2.92 -19.20
N PRO A 111 -10.10 -3.27 -20.10
CA PRO A 111 -9.78 -3.99 -21.34
C PRO A 111 -8.82 -3.24 -22.27
N GLY A 112 -8.72 -1.91 -22.12
CA GLY A 112 -7.75 -1.07 -22.85
C GLY A 112 -6.41 -0.89 -22.14
N CYS A 113 -6.21 -1.50 -20.96
CA CYS A 113 -5.02 -1.29 -20.15
C CYS A 113 -3.79 -2.03 -20.72
N ASN A 114 -3.93 -2.97 -21.67
CA ASN A 114 -2.84 -3.77 -22.24
C ASN A 114 -1.82 -4.28 -21.19
N CYS A 115 -2.25 -4.43 -19.94
CA CYS A 115 -1.45 -4.88 -18.83
C CYS A 115 -1.55 -6.40 -18.78
N THR A 116 -0.41 -7.07 -18.87
CA THR A 116 -0.30 -8.43 -18.35
C THR A 116 -0.21 -8.29 -16.83
N PRO A 117 -1.13 -8.90 -16.04
CA PRO A 117 -0.94 -9.04 -14.60
C PRO A 117 0.46 -9.52 -14.30
N GLU A 118 1.05 -9.00 -13.22
CA GLU A 118 2.29 -9.60 -12.73
C GLU A 118 1.97 -11.06 -12.32
N PRO A 119 2.78 -12.05 -12.74
CA PRO A 119 2.55 -13.43 -12.34
C PRO A 119 2.51 -13.53 -10.82
N ALA A 120 1.56 -14.30 -10.28
CA ALA A 120 1.57 -14.62 -8.86
C ALA A 120 2.94 -15.21 -8.48
N PRO A 121 3.47 -14.92 -7.27
CA PRO A 121 4.64 -15.60 -6.76
C PRO A 121 4.47 -17.10 -6.94
N GLN A 122 5.46 -17.76 -7.55
CA GLN A 122 5.42 -19.21 -7.65
C GLN A 122 5.37 -19.77 -6.23
N PRO A 123 4.44 -20.70 -5.92
CA PRO A 123 4.47 -21.36 -4.63
C PRO A 123 5.85 -22.00 -4.46
N THR A 124 6.56 -21.67 -3.38
CA THR A 124 7.72 -22.43 -2.97
C THR A 124 7.28 -23.88 -2.82
N PRO A 125 8.01 -24.85 -3.41
CA PRO A 125 7.70 -26.26 -3.20
C PRO A 125 7.59 -26.53 -1.70
N ASP A 126 6.54 -27.24 -1.29
CA ASP A 126 6.46 -27.69 0.10
C ASP A 126 7.73 -28.47 0.42
N PRO A 127 8.37 -28.22 1.57
CA PRO A 127 9.50 -29.03 1.99
C PRO A 127 9.04 -30.48 2.06
N GLU A 128 9.84 -31.38 1.50
CA GLU A 128 9.56 -32.82 1.56
C GLU A 128 9.34 -33.22 3.02
N PRO A 129 8.28 -33.99 3.34
CA PRO A 129 8.01 -34.40 4.71
C PRO A 129 9.24 -35.08 5.29
N ALA A 130 9.79 -34.52 6.36
CA ALA A 130 10.91 -35.15 7.04
C ALA A 130 10.47 -36.56 7.50
N PRO A 131 11.32 -37.59 7.35
CA PRO A 131 10.98 -38.92 7.82
C PRO A 131 10.68 -38.86 9.32
N LEU A 132 9.51 -39.39 9.70
CA LEU A 132 9.13 -39.48 11.11
C LEU A 132 10.08 -40.42 11.85
N PRO A 133 10.36 -40.16 13.15
CA PRO A 133 11.09 -41.10 13.99
C PRO A 133 10.43 -42.48 14.03
N PRO A 134 11.19 -43.57 14.27
CA PRO A 134 10.61 -44.91 14.41
C PRO A 134 9.54 -44.94 15.50
N GLY A 135 8.34 -45.43 15.15
CA GLY A 135 7.21 -45.59 16.08
C GLY A 135 6.22 -44.42 16.12
N TRP A 136 6.38 -43.40 15.26
CA TRP A 136 5.41 -42.32 15.10
C TRP A 136 4.59 -42.60 13.83
N SER A 137 3.27 -42.73 13.99
CA SER A 137 2.28 -42.91 12.90
C SER A 137 1.21 -41.83 12.97
#